data_AF-A0A388Q0Q3-F1
#
_entry.id   AF-A0A388Q0Q3-F1
#
_cell.length_a   1.000
_cell.length_b   1.000
_cell.length_c   1.000
_cell.angle_alpha   90.00
_cell.angle_beta   90.00
_cell.angle_gamma   90.00
#
_symmetry.space_group_name_H-M   'P 1'
#
loop_
_entity.id
_entity.type
_entity.pdbx_description
1 polymer ?
#
loop_
_entity_poly.entity_id
_entity_poly.type
_entity_poly.pdbx_seq_one_letter_code
_entity_poly.pdbx_strand_id
1 'polypeptide(L)'
;MLAFILDELKSVSDPERIEGMKRYAIGTDKAIGVSLPDIRSIAASSKKRIVLADRHLLAKQLWDTEIHEARILASMIDNPKEVTKKQMDQWTRDFYSWDLCDQVCNNLFQKQIFFLTKRLIIPMPKLNL
;
A
#
# COMPACT_ATOMS: atom_id res chain seq x y z
N MET A 1 -12.19 -12.52 6.64
CA MET A 1 -11.01 -11.68 6.93
C MET A 1 -11.08 -10.33 6.23
N LEU A 2 -11.23 -10.28 4.90
CA LEU A 2 -11.38 -9.01 4.17
C LEU A 2 -12.41 -8.06 4.81
N ALA A 3 -13.65 -8.53 5.00
CA ALA A 3 -14.73 -7.73 5.60
C ALA A 3 -14.33 -7.14 6.97
N PHE A 4 -13.72 -7.95 7.84
CA PHE A 4 -13.25 -7.50 9.15
C PHE A 4 -12.23 -6.36 9.06
N ILE A 5 -11.27 -6.43 8.14
CA ILE A 5 -10.28 -5.35 7.93
C ILE A 5 -10.95 -4.10 7.37
N LEU A 6 -11.91 -4.26 6.45
CA LEU A 6 -12.66 -3.12 5.92
C LEU A 6 -13.50 -2.44 7.00
N ASP A 7 -14.09 -3.21 7.91
CA ASP A 7 -14.83 -2.67 9.05
C ASP A 7 -13.91 -1.98 10.05
N GLU A 8 -12.73 -2.55 10.34
CA GLU A 8 -11.71 -1.88 11.16
C GLU A 8 -11.28 -0.55 10.53
N LEU A 9 -10.97 -0.53 9.23
CA LEU A 9 -10.62 0.70 8.50
C LEU A 9 -11.73 1.76 8.59
N LYS A 10 -13.00 1.37 8.36
CA LYS A 10 -14.14 2.28 8.46
C LYS A 10 -14.33 2.80 9.89
N SER A 11 -14.10 1.97 10.91
CA SER A 11 -14.28 2.36 12.31
C SER A 11 -13.33 3.48 12.78
N VAL A 12 -12.18 3.61 12.12
CA VAL A 12 -11.16 4.65 12.41
C VAL A 12 -11.09 5.71 11.30
N SER A 13 -12.02 5.66 10.35
CA SER A 13 -12.09 6.61 9.24
C SER A 13 -12.64 7.97 9.70
N ASP A 14 -12.09 9.04 9.15
CA ASP A 14 -12.54 10.40 9.43
C ASP A 14 -12.60 11.22 8.14
N PRO A 15 -13.80 11.57 7.67
CA PRO A 15 -13.99 12.38 6.47
C PRO A 15 -13.28 13.74 6.51
N GLU A 16 -13.06 14.34 7.69
CA GLU A 16 -12.36 15.63 7.80
C GLU A 16 -10.89 15.52 7.35
N ARG A 17 -10.30 14.32 7.46
CA ARG A 17 -8.93 14.06 6.98
C ARG A 17 -8.82 14.11 5.46
N ILE A 18 -9.92 13.84 4.74
CA ILE A 18 -9.96 13.86 3.27
C ILE A 18 -9.68 15.28 2.75
N GLU A 19 -10.21 16.31 3.41
CA GLU A 19 -9.89 17.71 3.06
C GLU A 19 -8.41 18.02 3.29
N GLY A 20 -7.82 17.44 4.34
CA GLY A 20 -6.38 17.51 4.58
C GLY A 20 -5.54 16.92 3.45
N MET A 21 -5.97 15.80 2.87
CA MET A 21 -5.27 15.09 1.79
C MET A 21 -5.22 15.92 0.49
N LYS A 22 -6.27 16.69 0.18
CA LYS A 22 -6.30 17.60 -0.98
C LYS A 22 -5.17 18.62 -0.93
N ARG A 23 -4.81 19.11 0.26
CA ARG A 23 -3.68 20.06 0.44
C ARG A 23 -2.34 19.47 0.02
N TYR A 24 -2.21 18.14 0.06
CA TYR A 24 -1.02 17.41 -0.36
C TYR A 24 -1.15 16.81 -1.77
N ALA A 25 -2.15 17.23 -2.55
CA ALA A 25 -2.43 16.74 -3.90
C ALA A 25 -2.59 15.21 -3.97
N ILE A 26 -3.17 14.60 -2.93
CA ILE A 26 -3.53 13.19 -2.92
C ILE A 26 -4.96 13.07 -3.47
N GLY A 27 -5.16 12.18 -4.46
CA GLY A 27 -6.47 11.90 -5.03
C GLY A 27 -7.42 11.32 -3.96
N THR A 28 -8.61 11.92 -3.83
CA THR A 28 -9.53 11.64 -2.70
C THR A 28 -10.76 10.83 -3.09
N ASP A 29 -10.98 10.58 -4.39
CA ASP A 29 -12.17 9.89 -4.91
C ASP A 29 -12.39 8.49 -4.32
N LYS A 30 -11.31 7.85 -3.88
CA LYS A 30 -11.29 6.49 -3.34
C LYS A 30 -10.85 6.43 -1.86
N ALA A 31 -10.63 7.59 -1.25
CA ALA A 31 -10.14 7.69 0.13
C ALA A 31 -11.31 7.69 1.13
N ILE A 32 -11.11 7.04 2.27
CA ILE A 32 -12.06 7.05 3.38
C ILE A 32 -11.55 7.88 4.57
N GLY A 33 -10.32 8.37 4.52
CA GLY A 33 -9.77 9.28 5.54
C GLY A 33 -9.18 8.55 6.74
N VAL A 34 -8.46 7.44 6.52
CA VAL A 34 -7.75 6.73 7.59
C VAL A 34 -6.30 7.21 7.67
N SER A 35 -5.81 7.50 8.88
CA SER A 35 -4.44 7.98 9.05
C SER A 35 -3.41 6.86 8.80
N LEU A 36 -2.23 7.21 8.28
CA LEU A 36 -1.17 6.23 8.06
C LEU A 36 -0.74 5.47 9.35
N PRO A 37 -0.65 6.11 10.54
CA PRO A 37 -0.47 5.38 11.81
C PRO A 37 -1.52 4.30 12.05
N ASP A 38 -2.80 4.60 11.80
CA ASP A 38 -3.89 3.63 11.99
C ASP A 38 -3.78 2.47 10.98
N ILE A 39 -3.49 2.77 9.70
CA ILE A 39 -3.25 1.74 8.69
C ILE A 39 -2.10 0.81 9.11
N ARG A 40 -1.01 1.36 9.65
CA ARG A 40 0.13 0.56 10.16
C ARG A 40 -0.25 -0.31 11.35
N SER A 41 -1.06 0.22 12.26
CA SER A 41 -1.58 -0.51 13.42
C SER A 41 -2.46 -1.70 12.99
N ILE A 42 -3.40 -1.46 12.08
CA ILE A 42 -4.28 -2.50 11.52
C ILE A 42 -3.44 -3.54 10.76
N ALA A 43 -2.46 -3.13 9.95
CA ALA A 43 -1.58 -4.06 9.26
C ALA A 43 -0.77 -4.95 10.23
N ALA A 44 -0.24 -4.38 11.30
CA ALA A 44 0.48 -5.13 12.33
C ALA A 44 -0.43 -6.14 13.05
N SER A 45 -1.65 -5.73 13.41
CA SER A 45 -2.64 -6.60 14.05
C SER A 45 -3.11 -7.70 13.11
N SER A 46 -3.39 -7.37 11.85
CA SER A 46 -3.81 -8.32 10.81
C SER A 46 -2.76 -9.41 10.59
N LYS A 47 -1.48 -9.03 10.47
CA LYS A 47 -0.36 -9.99 10.33
C LYS A 47 -0.28 -10.99 11.48
N LYS A 48 -0.64 -10.61 12.71
CA LYS A 48 -0.65 -11.54 13.85
C LYS A 48 -1.80 -12.55 13.77
N ARG A 49 -2.91 -12.17 13.13
CA ARG A 49 -4.14 -12.98 13.01
C ARG A 49 -4.15 -13.90 11.79
N ILE A 50 -3.37 -13.60 10.76
CA ILE A 50 -3.32 -14.36 9.51
C ILE A 50 -1.97 -15.06 9.30
N VAL A 51 -2.03 -16.32 8.87
CA VAL A 51 -0.85 -17.09 8.49
C VAL A 51 -0.22 -16.52 7.22
N LEU A 52 1.11 -16.68 7.07
CA LEU A 52 1.87 -16.08 5.96
C LEU A 52 1.32 -16.47 4.58
N ALA A 53 0.90 -17.72 4.40
CA ALA A 53 0.42 -18.26 3.12
C ALA A 53 -0.88 -17.59 2.62
N ASP A 54 -1.71 -17.06 3.51
CA ASP A 54 -2.99 -16.44 3.11
C ASP A 54 -2.85 -14.93 2.87
N ARG A 55 -1.69 -14.34 3.23
CA ARG A 55 -1.48 -12.89 3.12
C ARG A 55 -1.49 -12.40 1.68
N HIS A 56 -0.99 -13.21 0.75
CA HIS A 56 -0.96 -12.84 -0.66
C HIS A 56 -2.37 -12.72 -1.25
N LEU A 57 -3.22 -13.72 -0.98
CA LEU A 57 -4.62 -13.69 -1.39
C LEU A 57 -5.38 -12.51 -0.76
N LEU A 58 -5.19 -12.27 0.54
CA LEU A 58 -5.82 -11.15 1.23
C LEU A 58 -5.36 -9.79 0.69
N ALA A 59 -4.07 -9.62 0.41
CA ALA A 59 -3.54 -8.39 -0.17
C ALA A 59 -4.17 -8.11 -1.54
N LYS A 60 -4.31 -9.14 -2.39
CA LYS A 60 -5.03 -9.02 -3.66
C LYS A 60 -6.49 -8.62 -3.44
N GLN A 61 -7.19 -9.27 -2.51
CA GLN A 61 -8.59 -8.93 -2.19
C GLN A 61 -8.75 -7.47 -1.73
N LEU A 62 -7.84 -6.97 -0.89
CA LEU A 62 -7.82 -5.57 -0.46
C LEU A 62 -7.53 -4.63 -1.63
N TRP A 63 -6.59 -4.99 -2.51
CA TRP A 63 -6.26 -4.19 -3.68
C TRP A 63 -7.46 -3.98 -4.61
N ASP A 64 -8.20 -5.07 -4.84
CA ASP A 64 -9.38 -5.14 -5.72
C ASP A 64 -10.58 -4.35 -5.16
N THR A 65 -10.57 -3.94 -3.88
CA THR A 65 -11.63 -3.07 -3.32
C THR A 65 -11.57 -1.64 -3.85
N GLU A 66 -10.45 -1.26 -4.45
CA GLU A 66 -10.13 0.09 -4.90
C GLU A 66 -10.07 1.18 -3.82
N ILE A 67 -10.38 0.86 -2.55
CA ILE A 67 -10.27 1.81 -1.44
C ILE A 67 -8.79 2.17 -1.25
N HIS A 68 -8.51 3.47 -1.21
CA HIS A 68 -7.15 4.02 -1.15
C HIS A 68 -6.35 3.43 0.01
N GLU A 69 -6.88 3.50 1.23
CA GLU A 69 -6.22 3.03 2.44
C GLU A 69 -6.16 1.50 2.49
N ALA A 70 -7.11 0.80 1.87
CA ALA A 70 -7.05 -0.66 1.73
C ALA A 70 -5.92 -1.09 0.79
N ARG A 71 -5.67 -0.36 -0.31
CA ARG A 71 -4.52 -0.59 -1.21
C ARG A 71 -3.19 -0.32 -0.52
N ILE A 72 -3.09 0.74 0.28
CA ILE A 72 -1.92 0.98 1.13
C ILE A 72 -1.72 -0.21 2.10
N LEU A 73 -2.79 -0.64 2.79
CA LEU A 73 -2.73 -1.77 3.71
C LEU A 73 -2.32 -3.07 3.01
N ALA A 74 -2.83 -3.32 1.80
CA ALA A 74 -2.47 -4.47 0.97
C ALA A 74 -0.94 -4.55 0.80
N SER A 75 -0.29 -3.44 0.45
CA SER A 75 1.18 -3.39 0.31
C SER A 75 1.94 -3.68 1.61
N MET A 76 1.34 -3.37 2.76
CA MET A 76 1.96 -3.65 4.05
C MET A 76 1.87 -5.13 4.42
N ILE A 77 0.77 -5.80 4.08
CA ILE A 77 0.51 -7.18 4.53
C ILE A 77 0.96 -8.26 3.54
N ASP A 78 1.06 -7.95 2.25
CA ASP A 78 1.36 -8.93 1.20
C ASP A 78 2.65 -9.73 1.51
N ASN A 79 2.69 -10.98 1.05
CA ASN A 79 3.86 -11.83 1.18
C ASN A 79 4.87 -11.52 0.07
N PRO A 80 6.02 -10.89 0.37
CA PRO A 80 6.97 -10.49 -0.66
C PRO A 80 7.50 -11.67 -1.49
N LYS A 81 7.48 -12.90 -0.95
CA LYS A 81 7.97 -14.09 -1.67
C LYS A 81 7.04 -14.55 -2.79
N GLU A 82 5.77 -14.14 -2.76
CA GLU A 82 4.76 -14.52 -3.75
C GLU A 82 4.51 -13.41 -4.79
N VAL A 83 5.02 -12.21 -4.54
CA VAL A 83 4.86 -11.07 -5.46
C VAL A 83 5.60 -11.32 -6.77
N THR A 84 4.86 -11.19 -7.86
CA THR A 84 5.40 -11.37 -9.23
C THR A 84 5.57 -10.04 -9.94
N LYS A 85 6.43 -10.01 -10.98
CA LYS A 85 6.54 -8.85 -11.88
C LYS A 85 5.19 -8.45 -12.48
N LYS A 86 4.38 -9.45 -12.86
CA LYS A 86 3.04 -9.22 -13.42
C LYS A 86 2.12 -8.49 -12.43
N GLN A 87 2.14 -8.88 -11.15
CA GLN A 87 1.38 -8.16 -10.11
C GLN A 87 1.91 -6.73 -9.95
N MET A 88 3.23 -6.53 -9.90
CA MET A 88 3.81 -5.18 -9.81
C MET A 88 3.37 -4.30 -10.98
N ASP A 89 3.43 -4.81 -12.21
CA ASP A 89 2.99 -4.09 -13.41
C ASP A 89 1.49 -3.79 -13.38
N GLN A 90 0.67 -4.71 -12.85
CA GLN A 90 -0.76 -4.48 -12.65
C GLN A 90 -1.00 -3.36 -11.63
N TRP A 91 -0.41 -3.46 -10.44
CA TRP A 91 -0.60 -2.47 -9.37
C TRP A 91 -0.09 -1.09 -9.77
N THR A 92 1.05 -1.01 -10.49
CA THR A 92 1.61 0.28 -10.94
C THR A 92 0.68 1.00 -11.90
N ARG A 93 -0.09 0.28 -12.72
CA ARG A 93 -1.10 0.90 -13.61
C ARG A 93 -2.28 1.49 -12.85
N ASP A 94 -2.55 1.01 -11.64
CA ASP A 94 -3.64 1.51 -10.80
C ASP A 94 -3.22 2.66 -9.87
N PHE A 95 -1.94 3.06 -9.89
CA PHE A 95 -1.47 4.20 -9.11
C PHE A 95 -2.05 5.50 -9.67
N TYR A 96 -2.70 6.26 -8.80
CA TYR A 96 -3.29 7.57 -9.15
C TYR A 96 -2.84 8.70 -8.21
N SER A 97 -2.06 8.38 -7.17
CA SER A 97 -1.53 9.35 -6.22
C SER A 97 -0.09 9.00 -5.83
N TRP A 98 0.69 10.03 -5.51
CA TRP A 98 2.10 9.88 -5.17
C TRP A 98 2.30 9.07 -3.89
N ASP A 99 1.42 9.23 -2.91
CA ASP A 99 1.51 8.55 -1.62
C ASP A 99 1.18 7.06 -1.75
N LEU A 100 0.22 6.67 -2.59
CA LEU A 100 -0.05 5.27 -2.89
C LEU A 100 1.18 4.61 -3.53
N CYS A 101 1.80 5.28 -4.52
CA CYS A 101 3.05 4.82 -5.13
C CYS A 101 4.15 4.65 -4.09
N ASP A 102 4.40 5.67 -3.27
CA ASP A 102 5.44 5.66 -2.24
C ASP A 102 5.20 4.58 -1.19
N GLN A 103 3.97 4.44 -0.69
CA GLN A 103 3.63 3.39 0.28
C GLN A 103 3.84 2.01 -0.32
N VAL A 104 3.37 1.75 -1.55
CA VAL A 104 3.53 0.44 -2.18
C VAL A 104 5.01 0.12 -2.43
N CYS A 105 5.77 1.10 -2.93
CA CYS A 105 7.19 0.95 -3.19
C CYS A 105 7.98 0.65 -1.91
N ASN A 106 7.76 1.43 -0.87
CA ASN A 106 8.44 1.29 0.42
C ASN A 106 7.98 0.06 1.21
N ASN A 107 6.71 -0.31 1.15
CA ASN A 107 6.22 -1.43 1.96
C ASN A 107 6.49 -2.79 1.30
N LEU A 108 6.45 -2.87 -0.04
CA LEU A 108 6.47 -4.15 -0.77
C LEU A 108 7.56 -4.23 -1.83
N PHE A 109 7.60 -3.29 -2.79
CA PHE A 109 8.42 -3.48 -3.99
C PHE A 109 9.93 -3.44 -3.70
N GLN A 110 10.38 -2.63 -2.74
CA GLN A 110 11.80 -2.58 -2.36
C GLN A 110 12.33 -3.92 -1.80
N LYS A 111 11.44 -4.83 -1.39
CA LYS A 111 11.79 -6.17 -0.88
C LYS A 111 12.01 -7.18 -2.00
N GLN A 112 11.72 -6.82 -3.25
CA GLN A 112 11.84 -7.72 -4.39
C GLN A 112 13.29 -7.79 -4.90
N ILE A 113 13.78 -9.01 -5.12
CA ILE A 113 15.17 -9.25 -5.54
C ILE A 113 15.49 -8.61 -6.90
N PHE A 114 14.50 -8.49 -7.78
CA PHE A 114 14.65 -7.83 -9.08
C PHE A 114 14.77 -6.30 -8.98
N PHE A 115 14.32 -5.71 -7.87
CA PHE A 115 14.50 -4.27 -7.62
C PHE A 115 15.96 -3.97 -7.24
N LEU A 116 16.61 -4.90 -6.51
CA LEU A 116 18.03 -4.80 -6.15
C LEU A 116 18.96 -4.87 -7.39
N THR A 117 18.56 -5.59 -8.44
CA THR A 117 19.36 -5.71 -9.67
C THR A 117 19.38 -4.43 -10.50
N LYS A 118 18.35 -3.57 -10.41
CA LYS A 118 18.34 -2.25 -11.06
C LYS A 118 19.05 -1.15 -10.26
N ARG A 119 19.19 -1.30 -8.94
CA ARG A 119 19.87 -0.32 -8.06
C ARG A 119 21.36 -0.17 -8.36
N LEU A 120 21.97 -1.11 -9.09
CA LEU A 120 23.36 -1.07 -9.54
C LEU A 120 23.59 -0.34 -10.87
N ILE A 121 22.55 0.15 -11.56
CA ILE A 121 22.68 0.69 -12.94
C ILE A 121 22.21 2.15 -13.08
N ILE A 122 21.64 2.77 -12.04
CA ILE A 122 21.22 4.18 -12.12
C ILE A 122 22.31 5.04 -11.45
N PRO A 123 23.16 5.77 -12.19
CA PRO A 123 24.00 6.77 -11.58
C PRO A 123 23.09 7.84 -10.95
N MET A 124 23.15 7.99 -9.63
CA MET A 124 22.52 9.13 -8.97
C MET A 124 23.10 10.40 -9.60
N PRO A 125 22.28 11.33 -10.14
CA PRO A 125 22.79 12.62 -10.54
C PRO A 125 23.37 13.26 -9.28
N LYS A 126 24.63 13.70 -9.35
CA LYS A 126 25.21 14.51 -8.29
C LYS A 126 24.32 15.74 -8.15
N LEU A 127 23.55 15.82 -7.07
CA LEU A 127 22.99 17.09 -6.65
C LEU A 127 24.17 17.95 -6.24
N ASN A 128 24.51 18.91 -7.08
CA ASN A 128 25.36 20.02 -6.68
C ASN A 128 24.52 20.89 -5.73
N LEU A 129 24.78 20.72 -4.43
CA LEU A 129 24.52 21.75 -3.42
C LEU A 129 25.66 22.76 -3.44
#